data_AF-A0A5C4R2C6-F1
#
_entry.id   AF-A0A5C4R2C6-F1
#
_cell.length_a   1.000
_cell.length_b   1.000
_cell.length_c   1.000
_cell.angle_alpha   90.00
_cell.angle_beta   90.00
_cell.angle_gamma   90.00
#
_symmetry.space_group_name_H-M   'P 1'
#
loop_
_entity.id
_entity.type
_entity.pdbx_description
1 polymer ?
#
loop_
_entity_poly.entity_id
_entity_poly.type
_entity_poly.pdbx_seq_one_letter_code
_entity_poly.pdbx_strand_id
1 'polypeptide(L)'
;MVLMIAEPAMAQDINLDPIQNFLQGLVDALTGPLGMIIATLALIGVFITWFFGIIDFRQAMWVVIAIAGIGGATTMVEALWA
;
A
#
# COMPACT_ATOMS: atom_id res chain seq x y z
N MET A 1 2.31 -46.06 -28.61
CA MET A 1 1.77 -44.68 -28.55
C MET A 1 1.85 -44.24 -27.10
N VAL A 2 2.84 -43.40 -26.79
CA VAL A 2 2.95 -42.78 -25.46
C VAL A 2 1.81 -41.78 -25.38
N LEU A 3 0.86 -42.01 -24.48
CA LEU A 3 -0.09 -40.99 -24.08
C LEU A 3 0.74 -39.81 -23.58
N MET A 4 0.77 -38.73 -24.36
CA MET A 4 1.09 -37.42 -23.83
C MET A 4 0.06 -37.16 -22.75
N ILE A 5 0.38 -37.56 -21.52
CA ILE A 5 -0.17 -36.96 -20.32
C ILE A 5 0.30 -35.53 -20.44
N ALA A 6 -0.54 -34.70 -21.06
CA ALA A 6 -0.50 -33.28 -20.88
C ALA A 6 -0.79 -33.10 -19.39
N GLU A 7 0.26 -33.16 -18.58
CA GLU A 7 0.24 -32.50 -17.30
C GLU A 7 -0.06 -31.04 -17.61
N PRO A 8 -1.22 -30.50 -17.19
CA PRO A 8 -1.39 -29.06 -17.12
C PRO A 8 -0.47 -28.47 -16.03
N ALA A 9 0.33 -29.31 -15.36
CA ALA A 9 1.18 -28.98 -14.22
C ALA A 9 2.62 -28.59 -14.59
N MET A 10 2.93 -28.47 -15.89
CA MET A 10 3.90 -27.45 -16.34
C MET A 10 3.16 -26.11 -16.55
N ALA A 11 2.25 -25.77 -15.63
CA ALA A 11 2.06 -24.38 -15.28
C ALA A 11 3.44 -23.89 -14.85
N GLN A 12 4.13 -23.19 -15.75
CA GLN A 12 5.36 -22.49 -15.40
C GLN A 12 5.05 -21.69 -14.14
N ASP A 13 5.71 -22.05 -13.04
CA ASP A 13 5.78 -21.23 -11.85
C ASP A 13 6.29 -19.87 -12.32
N ILE A 14 5.39 -18.92 -12.55
CA ILE A 14 5.78 -17.57 -12.92
C ILE A 14 6.49 -17.08 -11.67
N ASN A 15 7.81 -16.90 -11.77
CA ASN A 15 8.55 -16.34 -10.67
C ASN A 15 8.01 -14.90 -10.44
N LEU A 16 7.15 -14.77 -9.44
CA LEU A 16 6.55 -13.51 -9.02
C LEU A 16 7.46 -12.76 -8.03
N ASP A 17 8.60 -13.33 -7.64
CA ASP A 17 9.52 -12.77 -6.65
C ASP A 17 9.93 -11.32 -6.99
N PRO A 18 10.24 -10.94 -8.25
CA PRO A 18 10.57 -9.55 -8.58
C PRO A 18 9.43 -8.57 -8.27
N ILE A 19 8.20 -8.94 -8.60
CA ILE A 19 7.02 -8.08 -8.41
C ILE A 19 6.64 -8.05 -6.94
N GLN A 20 6.70 -9.20 -6.26
CA GLN A 20 6.42 -9.29 -4.83
C GLN A 20 7.42 -8.46 -4.02
N ASN A 21 8.73 -8.59 -4.29
CA ASN A 21 9.76 -7.80 -3.62
C ASN A 21 9.63 -6.30 -3.89
N PHE A 22 9.22 -5.91 -5.12
CA PHE A 22 8.97 -4.51 -5.45
C PHE A 22 7.75 -3.96 -4.69
N LEU A 23 6.63 -4.68 -4.69
CA LEU A 23 5.41 -4.26 -3.99
C LEU A 23 5.61 -4.24 -2.48
N GLN A 24 6.32 -5.22 -1.92
CA GLN A 24 6.67 -5.24 -0.50
C GLN A 24 7.61 -4.07 -0.15
N GLY A 25 8.60 -3.77 -0.99
CA GLY A 25 9.48 -2.61 -0.79
C GLY A 25 8.73 -1.28 -0.82
N LEU A 26 7.68 -1.14 -1.65
CA LEU A 26 6.79 0.02 -1.63
C LEU A 26 5.96 0.08 -0.34
N VAL A 27 5.41 -1.05 0.10
CA VAL A 27 4.65 -1.13 1.35
C VAL A 27 5.53 -0.75 2.52
N ASP A 28 6.71 -1.34 2.64
CA ASP A 28 7.66 -1.06 3.71
C ASP A 28 8.12 0.41 3.71
N ALA A 29 8.29 1.02 2.54
CA ALA A 29 8.60 2.44 2.44
C ALA A 29 7.44 3.34 2.92
N LEU A 30 6.19 2.96 2.64
CA LEU A 30 4.99 3.72 2.98
C LEU A 30 4.54 3.51 4.42
N THR A 31 4.63 2.29 4.95
CA THR A 31 4.12 1.91 6.28
C THR A 31 5.21 1.74 7.33
N GLY A 32 6.48 1.69 6.91
CA GLY A 32 7.63 1.65 7.80
C GLY A 32 7.79 2.94 8.61
N PRO A 33 8.76 2.96 9.55
CA PRO A 33 8.96 4.07 10.48
C PRO A 33 9.09 5.44 9.79
N LEU A 34 9.77 5.49 8.65
CA LEU A 34 9.95 6.73 7.88
C LEU A 34 8.64 7.21 7.27
N GLY A 35 7.86 6.33 6.63
CA GLY A 35 6.57 6.68 6.03
C GLY A 35 5.58 7.22 7.07
N MET A 36 5.56 6.62 8.27
CA MET A 36 4.71 7.05 9.37
C MET A 36 5.13 8.42 9.97
N ILE A 37 6.43 8.71 10.04
CA ILE A 37 6.92 10.04 10.45
C ILE A 37 6.45 11.10 9.44
N ILE A 38 6.61 10.82 8.14
CA ILE A 38 6.17 11.74 7.07
C ILE A 38 4.66 11.97 7.16
N ALA A 39 3.87 10.91 7.33
CA ALA A 39 2.42 11.00 7.48
C ALA A 39 2.01 11.85 8.70
N THR A 40 2.73 11.71 9.82
CA THR A 40 2.48 12.50 11.03
C THR A 40 2.79 13.98 10.80
N LEU A 41 3.91 14.30 10.14
CA LEU A 41 4.25 15.68 9.79
C LEU A 41 3.23 16.30 8.84
N ALA A 42 2.77 15.55 7.85
CA ALA A 42 1.72 15.99 6.92
C ALA A 42 0.41 16.27 7.67
N LEU A 43 0.00 15.41 8.61
CA LEU A 43 -1.20 15.59 9.42
C LEU A 43 -1.15 16.89 10.24
N ILE A 44 0.00 17.19 10.85
CA ILE A 44 0.21 18.45 11.59
C ILE A 44 0.05 19.66 10.67
N GLY A 45 0.67 19.62 9.48
CA GLY A 45 0.56 20.69 8.49
C GLY A 45 -0.89 20.94 8.07
N VAL A 46 -1.62 19.89 7.68
CA VAL A 46 -3.03 19.96 7.29
C VAL A 46 -3.89 20.50 8.42
N PHE A 47 -3.67 20.03 9.65
CA PHE A 47 -4.41 20.50 10.81
C PHE A 47 -4.21 21.99 11.05
N ILE A 48 -2.97 22.48 10.97
CA ILE A 48 -2.66 23.91 11.09
C ILE A 48 -3.30 24.72 9.96
N THR A 49 -3.14 24.30 8.70
CA THR A 49 -3.70 25.00 7.54
C THR A 49 -5.23 25.08 7.61
N TRP A 50 -5.88 24.00 8.06
CA TRP A 50 -7.33 23.98 8.29
C TRP A 50 -7.75 24.86 9.49
N PHE A 51 -7.02 24.80 10.59
CA PHE A 51 -7.31 25.58 11.81
C PHE A 51 -7.28 27.10 11.54
N PHE A 52 -6.37 27.56 10.68
CA PHE A 52 -6.31 28.96 10.25
C PHE A 52 -7.32 29.33 9.14
N GLY A 53 -8.20 28.40 8.74
CA GLY A 53 -9.22 28.63 7.72
C GLY A 53 -8.68 28.80 6.30
N ILE A 54 -7.44 28.37 6.04
CA ILE A 54 -6.82 28.44 4.70
C ILE A 54 -7.42 27.35 3.78
N ILE A 55 -7.77 26.19 4.35
CA ILE A 55 -8.51 25.11 3.65
C ILE A 55 -9.81 24.81 4.37
N ASP A 56 -10.80 24.27 3.65
CA ASP A 56 -12.10 23.88 4.24
C ASP A 56 -12.00 22.54 4.99
N PHE A 57 -12.94 22.28 5.90
CA PHE A 57 -12.96 21.03 6.69
C PHE A 57 -13.03 19.80 5.79
N ARG A 58 -13.73 19.89 4.67
CA ARG A 58 -13.84 18.81 3.71
C ARG A 58 -12.49 18.48 3.06
N GLN A 59 -11.72 19.47 2.61
CA GLN A 59 -10.35 19.28 2.10
C GLN A 59 -9.45 18.64 3.15
N ALA A 60 -9.50 19.14 4.39
CA ALA A 60 -8.76 18.55 5.49
C ALA A 60 -9.14 17.07 5.70
N MET A 61 -10.43 16.74 5.65
CA MET A 61 -10.93 15.37 5.79
C MET A 61 -10.48 14.45 4.66
N TRP A 62 -10.43 14.91 3.40
CA TRP A 62 -9.90 14.09 2.32
C TRP A 62 -8.44 13.67 2.56
N VAL A 63 -7.62 14.56 3.11
CA VAL A 63 -6.21 14.25 3.41
C VAL A 63 -6.10 13.30 4.60
N VAL A 64 -6.89 13.50 5.65
CA VAL A 64 -6.91 12.58 6.82
C VAL A 64 -7.34 11.17 6.41
N ILE A 65 -8.36 11.04 5.56
CA ILE A 65 -8.81 9.74 5.05
C ILE A 65 -7.71 9.07 4.22
N ALA A 66 -7.01 9.82 3.36
CA ALA A 66 -5.89 9.28 2.59
C ALA A 66 -4.76 8.74 3.48
N ILE A 67 -4.39 9.48 4.53
CA ILE A 67 -3.39 9.05 5.51
C ILE A 67 -3.85 7.79 6.26
N ALA A 68 -5.12 7.74 6.69
CA ALA A 68 -5.68 6.55 7.34
C ALA A 68 -5.71 5.33 6.40
N GLY A 69 -5.94 5.55 5.10
CA GLY A 69 -5.94 4.52 4.07
C GLY A 69 -4.59 3.80 3.91
N ILE A 70 -3.47 4.46 4.24
CA ILE A 70 -2.14 3.83 4.23
C ILE A 70 -2.09 2.63 5.19
N GLY A 71 -2.74 2.71 6.36
CA GLY A 71 -2.85 1.58 7.28
C GLY A 71 -3.72 0.44 6.74
N GLY A 72 -4.67 0.73 5.86
CA GLY A 72 -5.47 -0.29 5.15
C GLY A 72 -4.73 -0.96 4.01
N ALA A 73 -3.69 -0.34 3.45
CA ALA A 73 -2.89 -0.95 2.39
C ALA A 73 -2.10 -2.18 2.88
N THR A 74 -1.62 -2.14 4.12
CA THR A 74 -0.92 -3.26 4.77
C THR A 74 -1.79 -4.51 4.85
N THR A 75 -3.06 -4.38 5.25
CA THR A 75 -3.96 -5.52 5.38
C THR A 75 -4.36 -6.11 4.02
N MET A 76 -4.45 -5.29 2.97
CA MET A 76 -4.71 -5.80 1.61
C MET A 76 -3.53 -6.58 1.05
N VAL A 77 -2.30 -6.12 1.26
CA VAL A 77 -1.09 -6.80 0.76
C VAL A 77 -0.86 -8.11 1.51
N GLU A 78 -1.05 -8.11 2.83
CA GLU A 78 -1.02 -9.34 3.63
C GLU A 78 -2.06 -10.36 3.17
N ALA A 79 -3.27 -9.91 2.83
CA ALA A 79 -4.34 -10.80 2.36
C ALA A 79 -4.12 -11.36 0.94
N LEU A 80 -3.37 -10.67 0.07
CA LEU A 80 -3.06 -11.16 -1.27
C LEU A 80 -1.99 -12.26 -1.27
N TRP A 81 -1.16 -12.31 -0.22
CA TRP A 81 -0.01 -13.21 -0.12
C TRP A 81 -0.10 -14.20 1.06
N ALA A 82 -1.27 -14.33 1.68
CA ALA A 82 -1.60 -15.37 2.66
C ALA A 82 -2.12 -16.64 1.96
#